data_AF-A0A5R2NRF4-F1
#
_entry.id   AF-A0A5R2NRF4-F1
#
_cell.length_a   1.000
_cell.length_b   1.000
_cell.length_c   1.000
_cell.angle_alpha   90.00
_cell.angle_beta   90.00
_cell.angle_gamma   90.00
#
_symmetry.space_group_name_H-M   'P 1'
#
loop_
_entity.id
_entity.type
_entity.pdbx_description
1 polymer ?
#
loop_
_entity_poly.entity_id
_entity_poly.type
_entity_poly.pdbx_seq_one_letter_code
_entity_poly.pdbx_strand_id
1 'polypeptide(L)'
;MTVRQPTHTPYDGSSKLFTIGLKPLEFDRWIEVDEFLLPHLAEKERLYAEMPEKVFVEEGGTRDAQREVLDLLVAHLAANHPHTHRGAGSDVEVAGLGNTTDRLPPALREAPLARASLLVQEDLILMRRDERGWRLAAGSLCFPSSWSLQEKFGKPLQHIHEPVPGFGPGTRPAELINRMFDGLQGQAVERFNWSIQADDRLYHPLSNIERVDRATNRPSRFPDGDVNAHAFIRVERQTLRKLPVSRDILFTIRIHLDPLKALDAHPDRAALAASFAQQLLALDQQQLDYKGLTADRDRLVEFLGGMAGSA
;
A
#
# COMPACT_ATOMS: atom_id res chain seq x y z
N MET A 1 -26.48 8.00 0.44
CA MET A 1 -25.42 7.12 0.96
C MET A 1 -24.64 7.92 1.97
N THR A 2 -24.60 7.48 3.23
CA THR A 2 -23.76 8.13 4.26
C THR A 2 -22.31 7.98 3.82
N VAL A 3 -21.62 9.07 3.55
CA VAL A 3 -20.20 9.02 3.17
C VAL A 3 -19.42 8.61 4.42
N ARG A 4 -18.76 7.45 4.37
CA ARG A 4 -17.93 6.94 5.47
C ARG A 4 -16.77 7.91 5.70
N GLN A 5 -16.41 8.10 6.97
CA GLN A 5 -15.23 8.87 7.36
C GLN A 5 -13.95 8.07 7.04
N PRO A 6 -12.89 8.72 6.53
CA PRO A 6 -11.63 8.04 6.29
C PRO A 6 -11.09 7.37 7.56
N THR A 7 -10.66 6.12 7.44
CA THR A 7 -10.14 5.34 8.58
C THR A 7 -8.83 5.92 9.11
N HIS A 8 -7.98 6.40 8.20
CA HIS A 8 -6.66 6.94 8.52
C HIS A 8 -6.46 8.27 7.81
N THR A 9 -5.96 9.26 8.55
CA THR A 9 -5.80 10.64 8.08
C THR A 9 -4.35 11.11 8.22
N PRO A 10 -3.33 10.44 7.66
CA PRO A 10 -1.92 10.84 7.84
C PRO A 10 -1.58 12.24 7.31
N TYR A 11 -2.50 12.86 6.58
CA TYR A 11 -2.47 14.24 6.11
C TYR A 11 -2.98 15.27 7.16
N ASP A 12 -3.36 14.81 8.36
CA ASP A 12 -3.77 15.62 9.52
C ASP A 12 -2.64 16.42 10.19
N GLY A 13 -1.39 16.23 9.74
CA GLY A 13 -0.20 16.93 10.25
C GLY A 13 0.62 16.10 11.22
N SER A 14 0.12 14.93 11.63
CA SER A 14 0.83 13.98 12.51
C SER A 14 1.99 13.28 11.80
N SER A 15 1.97 13.23 10.46
CA SER A 15 2.99 12.57 9.64
C SER A 15 3.62 13.53 8.62
N LYS A 16 4.96 13.50 8.52
CA LYS A 16 5.71 14.26 7.51
C LYS A 16 5.97 13.40 6.28
N LEU A 17 5.53 13.86 5.10
CA LEU A 17 5.85 13.23 3.82
C LEU A 17 7.36 13.18 3.54
N PHE A 18 7.78 12.17 2.77
CA PHE A 18 9.19 11.93 2.42
C PHE A 18 10.11 11.76 3.64
N THR A 19 9.57 11.19 4.71
CA THR A 19 10.32 10.67 5.85
C THR A 19 10.00 9.19 6.06
N ILE A 20 10.88 8.47 6.77
CA ILE A 20 10.68 7.04 7.05
C ILE A 20 9.46 6.84 7.97
N GLY A 21 9.34 7.63 9.04
CA GLY A 21 8.11 7.76 9.82
C GLY A 21 7.56 6.47 10.43
N LEU A 22 8.42 5.49 10.74
CA LEU A 22 7.98 4.24 11.36
C LEU A 22 7.65 4.44 12.84
N LYS A 23 6.60 3.76 13.27
CA LYS A 23 6.21 3.61 14.67
C LYS A 23 6.04 2.12 15.01
N PRO A 24 6.20 1.74 16.29
CA PRO A 24 5.85 0.40 16.74
C PRO A 24 4.41 0.03 16.38
N LEU A 25 4.18 -1.23 16.04
CA LEU A 25 2.87 -1.80 15.79
C LEU A 25 2.61 -2.94 16.78
N GLU A 26 1.55 -2.81 17.56
CA GLU A 26 1.00 -3.91 18.35
C GLU A 26 0.48 -4.99 17.41
N PHE A 27 0.92 -6.23 17.61
CA PHE A 27 0.77 -7.28 16.60
C PHE A 27 -0.66 -7.82 16.48
N ASP A 28 -1.51 -7.63 17.49
CA ASP A 28 -2.96 -7.89 17.41
C ASP A 28 -3.67 -6.96 16.41
N ARG A 29 -3.09 -5.79 16.12
CA ARG A 29 -3.57 -4.82 15.11
C ARG A 29 -2.89 -4.96 13.75
N TRP A 30 -2.26 -6.10 13.48
CA TRP A 30 -1.45 -6.27 12.28
C TRP A 30 -2.28 -6.14 11.00
N ILE A 31 -3.39 -6.87 10.89
CA ILE A 31 -4.25 -6.84 9.71
C ILE A 31 -5.49 -5.97 9.96
N GLU A 32 -5.86 -5.16 8.98
CA GLU A 32 -7.08 -4.34 9.03
C GLU A 32 -8.11 -4.87 8.05
N VAL A 33 -9.26 -5.28 8.59
CA VAL A 33 -10.40 -5.77 7.82
C VAL A 33 -11.56 -4.80 7.95
N ASP A 34 -12.15 -4.40 6.84
CA ASP A 34 -13.33 -3.56 6.79
C ASP A 34 -14.43 -4.13 5.89
N GLU A 35 -15.52 -3.38 5.69
CA GLU A 35 -16.66 -3.80 4.88
C GLU A 35 -16.33 -4.04 3.40
N PHE A 36 -15.17 -3.55 2.91
CA PHE A 36 -14.71 -3.76 1.54
C PHE A 36 -13.90 -5.05 1.37
N LEU A 37 -13.83 -5.92 2.39
CA LEU A 37 -13.12 -7.19 2.30
C LEU A 37 -13.52 -8.00 1.06
N LEU A 38 -14.81 -8.29 0.88
CA LEU A 38 -15.26 -9.14 -0.24
C LEU A 38 -15.02 -8.49 -1.61
N PRO A 39 -15.38 -7.20 -1.84
CA PRO A 39 -15.04 -6.52 -3.10
C PRO A 39 -13.54 -6.48 -3.41
N HIS A 40 -12.68 -6.26 -2.40
CA HIS A 40 -11.24 -6.22 -2.60
C HIS A 40 -10.70 -7.61 -2.97
N LEU A 41 -11.12 -8.66 -2.28
CA LEU A 41 -10.72 -10.02 -2.61
C LEU A 41 -11.19 -10.43 -4.02
N ALA A 42 -12.41 -10.05 -4.41
CA ALA A 42 -12.91 -10.27 -5.77
C ALA A 42 -12.07 -9.54 -6.83
N GLU A 43 -11.62 -8.32 -6.57
CA GLU A 43 -10.72 -7.60 -7.50
C GLU A 43 -9.34 -8.28 -7.58
N LYS A 44 -8.79 -8.78 -6.46
CA LYS A 44 -7.55 -9.57 -6.49
C LYS A 44 -7.70 -10.83 -7.32
N GLU A 45 -8.80 -11.57 -7.14
CA GLU A 45 -9.11 -12.76 -7.93
C GLU A 45 -9.18 -12.44 -9.43
N ARG A 46 -9.87 -11.34 -9.80
CA ARG A 46 -9.94 -10.87 -11.18
C ARG A 46 -8.55 -10.56 -11.75
N LEU A 47 -7.71 -9.86 -10.99
CA LEU A 47 -6.34 -9.53 -11.40
C LEU A 47 -5.45 -10.77 -11.55
N TYR A 48 -5.58 -11.74 -10.65
CA TYR A 48 -4.91 -13.04 -10.76
C TYR A 48 -5.36 -13.82 -11.99
N ALA A 49 -6.63 -13.76 -12.36
CA ALA A 49 -7.17 -14.44 -13.53
C ALA A 49 -6.73 -13.78 -14.84
N GLU A 50 -6.71 -12.45 -14.90
CA GLU A 50 -6.46 -11.70 -16.14
C GLU A 50 -4.98 -11.39 -16.39
N MET A 51 -4.19 -11.15 -15.34
CA MET A 51 -2.81 -10.69 -15.46
C MET A 51 -1.91 -11.18 -14.30
N PRO A 52 -1.85 -12.50 -14.05
CA PRO A 52 -1.11 -13.07 -12.93
C PRO A 52 0.36 -12.64 -12.89
N GLU A 53 0.99 -12.51 -14.06
CA GLU A 53 2.39 -12.11 -14.20
C GLU A 53 2.66 -10.66 -13.76
N LYS A 54 1.65 -9.79 -13.77
CA LYS A 54 1.79 -8.38 -13.35
C LYS A 54 1.61 -8.21 -11.86
N VAL A 55 0.83 -9.08 -11.22
CA VAL A 55 0.45 -8.96 -9.80
C VAL A 55 1.12 -9.99 -8.91
N PHE A 56 1.81 -10.99 -9.48
CA PHE A 56 2.55 -11.98 -8.70
C PHE A 56 3.92 -12.29 -9.29
N VAL A 57 4.94 -12.32 -8.42
CA VAL A 57 6.32 -12.70 -8.74
C VAL A 57 6.92 -13.51 -7.61
N GLU A 58 7.88 -14.36 -7.92
CA GLU A 58 8.68 -15.06 -6.92
C GLU A 58 10.01 -15.57 -7.48
N GLU A 59 11.02 -15.59 -6.61
CA GLU A 59 12.28 -16.28 -6.85
C GLU A 59 12.16 -17.76 -6.42
N GLY A 60 12.97 -18.63 -7.03
CA GLY A 60 13.15 -20.00 -6.57
C GLY A 60 13.63 -20.05 -5.11
N GLY A 61 13.17 -21.03 -4.35
CA GLY A 61 13.56 -21.21 -2.93
C GLY A 61 12.90 -20.22 -1.97
N THR A 62 11.85 -19.48 -2.38
CA THR A 62 11.08 -18.61 -1.48
C THR A 62 9.84 -19.28 -0.87
N ARG A 63 9.43 -20.45 -1.39
CA ARG A 63 8.18 -21.14 -0.99
C ARG A 63 8.05 -21.42 0.50
N ASP A 64 9.14 -21.78 1.19
CA ASP A 64 9.10 -22.02 2.64
C ASP A 64 8.84 -20.74 3.44
N ALA A 65 9.46 -19.63 3.04
CA ALA A 65 9.19 -18.32 3.64
C ALA A 65 7.78 -17.82 3.30
N GLN A 66 7.29 -18.07 2.07
CA GLN A 66 5.91 -17.79 1.71
C GLN A 66 4.92 -18.62 2.56
N ARG A 67 5.24 -19.89 2.85
CA ARG A 67 4.44 -20.75 3.72
C ARG A 67 4.39 -20.19 5.14
N GLU A 68 5.52 -19.76 5.68
CA GLU A 68 5.60 -19.09 6.97
C GLU A 68 4.68 -17.85 7.02
N VAL A 69 4.64 -17.04 5.94
CA VAL A 69 3.71 -15.91 5.83
C VAL A 69 2.25 -16.37 5.89
N LEU A 70 1.88 -17.40 5.13
CA LEU A 70 0.53 -17.95 5.15
C LEU A 70 0.14 -18.42 6.55
N ASP A 71 1.00 -19.21 7.20
CA ASP A 71 0.72 -19.79 8.51
C ASP A 71 0.55 -18.69 9.59
N LEU A 72 1.39 -17.66 9.55
CA LEU A 72 1.28 -16.50 10.44
C LEU A 72 -0.01 -15.72 10.22
N LEU A 73 -0.40 -15.48 8.96
CA LEU A 73 -1.64 -14.78 8.62
C LEU A 73 -2.86 -15.57 9.05
N VAL A 74 -2.91 -16.87 8.74
CA VAL A 74 -3.96 -17.79 9.16
C VAL A 74 -4.15 -17.75 10.68
N ALA A 75 -3.05 -17.87 11.44
CA ALA A 75 -3.11 -17.83 12.89
C ALA A 75 -3.59 -16.45 13.41
N HIS A 76 -3.10 -15.36 12.82
CA HIS A 76 -3.49 -14.01 13.18
C HIS A 76 -4.98 -13.73 12.89
N LEU A 77 -5.47 -14.12 11.71
CA LEU A 77 -6.85 -13.93 11.28
C LEU A 77 -7.83 -14.73 12.14
N ALA A 78 -7.51 -15.98 12.47
CA ALA A 78 -8.33 -16.80 13.35
C ALA A 78 -8.44 -16.21 14.77
N ALA A 79 -7.36 -15.62 15.28
CA ALA A 79 -7.33 -15.03 16.62
C ALA A 79 -8.01 -13.65 16.69
N ASN A 80 -7.81 -12.79 15.69
CA ASN A 80 -8.17 -11.37 15.76
C ASN A 80 -9.37 -10.99 14.88
N HIS A 81 -9.75 -11.82 13.91
CA HIS A 81 -10.85 -11.56 12.98
C HIS A 81 -11.86 -12.73 12.85
N PRO A 82 -12.32 -13.35 13.95
CA PRO A 82 -13.17 -14.54 13.91
C PRO A 82 -14.56 -14.33 13.28
N HIS A 83 -15.00 -13.08 13.12
CA HIS A 83 -16.27 -12.75 12.48
C HIS A 83 -16.21 -12.83 10.96
N THR A 84 -15.06 -12.50 10.37
CA THR A 84 -14.85 -12.47 8.91
C THR A 84 -14.05 -13.68 8.43
N HIS A 85 -13.22 -14.28 9.28
CA HIS A 85 -12.38 -15.44 8.97
C HIS A 85 -12.78 -16.62 9.85
N ARG A 86 -13.04 -17.77 9.23
CA ARG A 86 -13.48 -19.00 9.93
C ARG A 86 -12.52 -20.13 9.59
N GLY A 87 -12.46 -21.14 10.44
CA GLY A 87 -11.57 -22.30 10.27
C GLY A 87 -10.22 -22.11 10.96
N ALA A 88 -9.32 -23.05 10.74
CA ALA A 88 -7.98 -23.07 11.32
C ALA A 88 -6.99 -23.76 10.37
N GLY A 89 -5.71 -23.38 10.45
CA GLY A 89 -4.67 -23.98 9.61
C GLY A 89 -4.91 -23.76 8.11
N SER A 90 -4.78 -24.82 7.32
CA SER A 90 -4.99 -24.75 5.86
C SER A 90 -6.43 -24.42 5.44
N ASP A 91 -7.37 -24.51 6.37
CA ASP A 91 -8.82 -24.44 6.11
C ASP A 91 -9.42 -23.10 6.54
N VAL A 92 -8.58 -22.07 6.73
CA VAL A 92 -9.09 -20.71 6.97
C VAL A 92 -9.75 -20.18 5.70
N GLU A 93 -11.00 -19.77 5.86
CA GLU A 93 -11.84 -19.22 4.80
C GLU A 93 -12.38 -17.85 5.19
N VAL A 94 -12.61 -17.00 4.19
CA VAL A 94 -13.30 -15.72 4.37
C VAL A 94 -14.81 -15.98 4.27
N ALA A 95 -15.55 -15.58 5.30
CA ALA A 95 -16.98 -15.73 5.36
C ALA A 95 -17.65 -15.04 4.16
N GLY A 96 -18.44 -15.80 3.39
CA GLY A 96 -19.11 -15.32 2.18
C GLY A 96 -18.36 -15.60 0.87
N LEU A 97 -17.11 -16.07 0.90
CA LEU A 97 -16.35 -16.48 -0.28
C LEU A 97 -16.22 -18.02 -0.41
N GLY A 98 -16.37 -18.79 0.67
CA GLY A 98 -16.06 -20.23 0.65
C GLY A 98 -14.56 -20.47 0.40
N ASN A 99 -14.18 -21.65 -0.07
CA ASN A 99 -12.76 -22.01 -0.28
C ASN A 99 -12.09 -21.10 -1.33
N THR A 100 -11.04 -20.38 -0.92
CA THR A 100 -10.30 -19.43 -1.78
C THR A 100 -9.26 -20.12 -2.67
N THR A 101 -8.90 -21.38 -2.40
CA THR A 101 -7.82 -22.07 -3.12
C THR A 101 -8.16 -22.35 -4.58
N ASP A 102 -9.42 -22.66 -4.89
CA ASP A 102 -9.87 -22.95 -6.25
C ASP A 102 -9.95 -21.70 -7.14
N ARG A 103 -9.86 -20.51 -6.53
CA ARG A 103 -10.01 -19.21 -7.18
C ARG A 103 -8.72 -18.68 -7.80
N LEU A 104 -7.57 -19.27 -7.46
CA LEU A 104 -6.30 -18.98 -8.12
C LEU A 104 -6.16 -19.77 -9.43
N PRO A 105 -5.48 -19.20 -10.45
CA PRO A 105 -5.05 -19.96 -11.61
C PRO A 105 -4.25 -21.21 -11.20
N PRO A 106 -4.36 -22.34 -11.90
CA PRO A 106 -3.71 -23.60 -11.52
C PRO A 106 -2.21 -23.48 -11.19
N ALA A 107 -1.48 -22.66 -11.95
CA ALA A 107 -0.04 -22.42 -11.75
C ALA A 107 0.31 -21.74 -10.42
N LEU A 108 -0.66 -21.06 -9.78
CA LEU A 108 -0.48 -20.30 -8.54
C LEU A 108 -1.13 -20.97 -7.33
N ARG A 109 -1.83 -22.09 -7.48
CA ARG A 109 -2.48 -22.77 -6.35
C ARG A 109 -1.47 -23.30 -5.33
N GLU A 110 -0.30 -23.71 -5.80
CA GLU A 110 0.80 -24.13 -4.93
C GLU A 110 1.59 -22.95 -4.36
N ALA A 111 1.23 -21.71 -4.68
CA ALA A 111 1.90 -20.52 -4.20
C ALA A 111 1.35 -20.05 -2.84
N PRO A 112 2.10 -20.23 -1.73
CA PRO A 112 1.57 -19.88 -0.41
C PRO A 112 1.27 -18.39 -0.27
N LEU A 113 2.11 -17.52 -0.85
CA LEU A 113 1.93 -16.07 -0.77
C LEU A 113 0.72 -15.60 -1.59
N ALA A 114 0.44 -16.24 -2.74
CA ALA A 114 -0.76 -15.95 -3.51
C ALA A 114 -2.02 -16.36 -2.73
N ARG A 115 -2.03 -17.56 -2.13
CA ARG A 115 -3.12 -18.00 -1.25
C ARG A 115 -3.33 -17.05 -0.06
N ALA A 116 -2.23 -16.66 0.60
CA ALA A 116 -2.28 -15.73 1.72
C ALA A 116 -2.86 -14.37 1.30
N SER A 117 -2.53 -13.88 0.11
CA SER A 117 -3.04 -12.60 -0.40
C SER A 117 -4.54 -12.59 -0.67
N LEU A 118 -5.18 -13.76 -0.85
CA LEU A 118 -6.63 -13.91 -0.98
C LEU A 118 -7.36 -14.06 0.36
N LEU A 119 -6.64 -13.97 1.49
CA LEU A 119 -7.23 -13.92 2.83
C LEU A 119 -7.26 -12.51 3.41
N VAL A 120 -6.59 -11.53 2.79
CA VAL A 120 -6.42 -10.18 3.36
C VAL A 120 -6.60 -9.10 2.30
N GLN A 121 -6.87 -7.87 2.73
CA GLN A 121 -6.99 -6.73 1.81
C GLN A 121 -5.63 -6.12 1.44
N GLU A 122 -4.58 -6.45 2.19
CA GLU A 122 -3.20 -6.03 2.02
C GLU A 122 -2.53 -6.68 0.81
N ASP A 123 -1.72 -5.93 0.08
CA ASP A 123 -0.68 -6.52 -0.76
C ASP A 123 0.47 -7.06 0.11
N LEU A 124 1.12 -8.13 -0.33
CA LEU A 124 2.11 -8.88 0.44
C LEU A 124 3.43 -8.95 -0.31
N ILE A 125 4.48 -8.35 0.23
CA ILE A 125 5.81 -8.32 -0.37
C ILE A 125 6.82 -8.99 0.56
N LEU A 126 7.57 -9.95 0.04
CA LEU A 126 8.61 -10.68 0.77
C LEU A 126 9.99 -10.16 0.37
N MET A 127 10.71 -9.65 1.35
CA MET A 127 12.04 -9.07 1.19
C MET A 127 13.09 -10.04 1.73
N ARG A 128 14.03 -10.46 0.88
CA ARG A 128 15.11 -11.39 1.25
C ARG A 128 16.45 -10.68 1.24
N ARG A 129 17.32 -11.04 2.18
CA ARG A 129 18.68 -10.51 2.25
C ARG A 129 19.66 -11.40 1.48
N ASP A 130 20.55 -10.80 0.70
CA ASP A 130 21.76 -11.45 0.16
C ASP A 130 22.98 -10.53 0.29
N GLU A 131 24.05 -10.83 -0.45
CA GLU A 131 25.29 -10.03 -0.51
C GLU A 131 25.07 -8.60 -1.03
N ARG A 132 24.01 -8.36 -1.82
CA ARG A 132 23.64 -7.05 -2.39
C ARG A 132 22.72 -6.25 -1.47
N GLY A 133 22.26 -6.85 -0.37
CA GLY A 133 21.35 -6.25 0.61
C GLY A 133 19.96 -6.88 0.59
N TRP A 134 18.97 -6.14 1.10
CA TRP A 134 17.56 -6.56 1.05
C TRP A 134 16.98 -6.32 -0.34
N ARG A 135 16.32 -7.33 -0.92
CA ARG A 135 15.68 -7.26 -2.25
C ARG A 135 14.27 -7.85 -2.23
N LEU A 136 13.45 -7.47 -3.21
CA LEU A 136 12.11 -8.04 -3.41
C LEU A 136 12.23 -9.45 -4.00
N ALA A 137 12.01 -10.49 -3.20
CA ALA A 137 12.20 -11.89 -3.58
C ALA A 137 10.89 -12.62 -3.91
N ALA A 138 9.76 -12.17 -3.37
CA ALA A 138 8.43 -12.59 -3.83
C ALA A 138 7.43 -11.47 -3.55
N GLY A 139 6.31 -11.45 -4.25
CA GLY A 139 5.26 -10.47 -4.01
C GLY A 139 3.94 -10.82 -4.65
N SER A 140 2.86 -10.52 -3.92
CA SER A 140 1.52 -10.29 -4.43
C SER A 140 1.23 -8.80 -4.32
N LEU A 141 1.13 -8.11 -5.47
CA LEU A 141 0.88 -6.67 -5.56
C LEU A 141 -0.31 -6.42 -6.49
N CYS A 142 -1.50 -6.50 -5.92
CA CYS A 142 -2.74 -6.29 -6.64
C CYS A 142 -3.17 -4.82 -6.62
N PHE A 143 -2.77 -4.02 -5.63
CA PHE A 143 -3.19 -2.62 -5.49
C PHE A 143 -1.99 -1.65 -5.43
N PRO A 144 -1.12 -1.63 -6.47
CA PRO A 144 0.04 -0.74 -6.52
C PRO A 144 -0.36 0.73 -6.49
N SER A 145 0.50 1.57 -5.90
CA SER A 145 0.40 3.02 -5.93
C SER A 145 1.43 3.63 -6.89
N SER A 146 1.11 3.63 -8.19
CA SER A 146 1.97 4.14 -9.26
C SER A 146 3.33 3.42 -9.35
N TRP A 147 3.36 2.10 -9.15
CA TRP A 147 4.55 1.29 -9.43
C TRP A 147 4.26 -0.12 -9.95
N SER A 148 5.21 -0.65 -10.73
CA SER A 148 5.14 -1.99 -11.32
C SER A 148 5.92 -3.01 -10.48
N LEU A 149 5.27 -4.10 -10.09
CA LEU A 149 5.91 -5.22 -9.38
C LEU A 149 7.07 -5.80 -10.18
N GLN A 150 6.86 -6.05 -11.47
CA GLN A 150 7.85 -6.65 -12.37
C GLN A 150 9.12 -5.80 -12.46
N GLU A 151 8.99 -4.48 -12.53
CA GLU A 151 10.16 -3.59 -12.61
C GLU A 151 10.95 -3.49 -11.30
N LYS A 152 10.35 -3.88 -10.17
CA LYS A 152 10.96 -3.85 -8.84
C LYS A 152 11.44 -5.22 -8.37
N PHE A 153 10.94 -6.28 -8.99
CA PHE A 153 11.29 -7.66 -8.67
C PHE A 153 12.79 -7.92 -8.77
N GLY A 154 13.36 -8.62 -7.78
CA GLY A 154 14.78 -8.94 -7.66
C GLY A 154 15.70 -7.75 -7.35
N LYS A 155 15.19 -6.51 -7.34
CA LYS A 155 16.03 -5.33 -7.12
C LYS A 155 16.32 -5.09 -5.64
N PRO A 156 17.54 -4.65 -5.29
CA PRO A 156 17.86 -4.19 -3.94
C PRO A 156 17.02 -2.99 -3.52
N LEU A 157 16.83 -2.83 -2.21
CA LEU A 157 15.98 -1.83 -1.58
C LEU A 157 16.28 -0.41 -2.05
N GLN A 158 17.57 -0.05 -2.16
CA GLN A 158 18.01 1.26 -2.65
C GLN A 158 17.65 1.51 -4.12
N HIS A 159 17.59 0.49 -4.97
CA HIS A 159 17.18 0.62 -6.37
C HIS A 159 15.65 0.61 -6.51
N ILE A 160 14.95 -0.05 -5.59
CA ILE A 160 13.49 0.05 -5.52
C ILE A 160 13.07 1.49 -5.24
N HIS A 161 13.76 2.14 -4.30
CA HIS A 161 13.47 3.52 -3.85
C HIS A 161 14.13 4.62 -4.69
N GLU A 162 14.94 4.29 -5.69
CA GLU A 162 15.62 5.26 -6.55
C GLU A 162 14.70 6.35 -7.14
N PRO A 163 13.47 6.05 -7.60
CA PRO A 163 12.58 7.09 -8.12
C PRO A 163 12.01 8.04 -7.06
N VAL A 164 12.18 7.74 -5.77
CA VAL A 164 11.65 8.55 -4.66
C VAL A 164 12.65 9.68 -4.36
N PRO A 165 12.24 10.96 -4.47
CA PRO A 165 13.12 12.10 -4.21
C PRO A 165 13.86 12.01 -2.87
N GLY A 166 15.19 11.96 -2.92
CA GLY A 166 16.06 11.88 -1.73
C GLY A 166 16.32 10.48 -1.16
N PHE A 167 15.80 9.41 -1.78
CA PHE A 167 15.93 8.03 -1.28
C PHE A 167 16.69 7.08 -2.22
N GLY A 168 17.35 7.63 -3.25
CA GLY A 168 18.17 6.83 -4.16
C GLY A 168 19.49 6.34 -3.54
N PRO A 169 20.24 5.49 -4.27
CA PRO A 169 21.53 4.97 -3.83
C PRO A 169 22.51 6.06 -3.41
N GLY A 170 23.27 5.81 -2.33
CA GLY A 170 24.24 6.76 -1.77
C GLY A 170 23.63 7.91 -0.95
N THR A 171 22.30 7.97 -0.83
CA THR A 171 21.64 8.96 0.04
C THR A 171 21.55 8.47 1.49
N ARG A 172 21.61 9.41 2.44
CA ARG A 172 21.43 9.11 3.87
C ARG A 172 20.11 8.37 4.17
N PRO A 173 18.95 8.73 3.57
CA PRO A 173 17.72 7.96 3.77
C PRO A 173 17.82 6.51 3.29
N ALA A 174 18.45 6.24 2.13
CA ALA A 174 18.63 4.87 1.65
C ALA A 174 19.44 4.01 2.62
N GLU A 175 20.52 4.56 3.20
CA GLU A 175 21.30 3.86 4.21
C GLU A 175 20.50 3.62 5.51
N LEU A 176 19.70 4.59 5.94
CA LEU A 176 18.86 4.47 7.13
C LEU A 176 17.84 3.34 6.98
N ILE A 177 17.19 3.24 5.81
CA ILE A 177 16.24 2.16 5.53
C ILE A 177 16.96 0.80 5.59
N ASN A 178 18.14 0.68 4.98
CA ASN A 178 18.91 -0.57 5.03
C ASN A 178 19.26 -0.97 6.47
N ARG A 179 19.82 -0.04 7.27
CA ARG A 179 20.14 -0.30 8.69
C ARG A 179 18.92 -0.71 9.50
N MET A 180 17.77 -0.12 9.20
CA MET A 180 16.51 -0.43 9.86
C MET A 180 16.02 -1.84 9.52
N PHE A 181 16.08 -2.27 8.26
CA PHE A 181 15.75 -3.65 7.86
C PHE A 181 16.71 -4.66 8.53
N ASP A 182 18.01 -4.35 8.57
CA ASP A 182 18.99 -5.16 9.29
C ASP A 182 18.64 -5.27 10.79
N GLY A 183 18.21 -4.16 11.41
CA GLY A 183 17.90 -4.05 12.83
C GLY A 183 16.58 -4.69 13.30
N LEU A 184 15.62 -4.98 12.42
CA LEU A 184 14.37 -5.65 12.80
C LEU A 184 14.67 -7.03 13.43
N GLN A 185 14.09 -7.33 14.60
CA GLN A 185 14.31 -8.58 15.34
C GLN A 185 13.06 -9.47 15.45
N GLY A 186 11.92 -9.01 14.93
CA GLY A 186 10.65 -9.73 14.98
C GLY A 186 9.49 -8.86 15.44
N GLN A 187 9.77 -7.69 16.02
CA GLN A 187 8.77 -6.66 16.25
C GLN A 187 8.14 -6.22 14.92
N ALA A 188 6.86 -5.89 14.96
CA ALA A 188 6.17 -5.25 13.85
C ALA A 188 6.27 -3.73 13.99
N VAL A 189 6.39 -3.05 12.86
CA VAL A 189 6.38 -1.59 12.77
C VAL A 189 5.44 -1.18 11.64
N GLU A 190 4.86 0.00 11.76
CA GLU A 190 3.99 0.55 10.72
C GLU A 190 4.37 1.99 10.36
N ARG A 191 4.00 2.40 9.16
CA ARG A 191 3.98 3.79 8.71
C ARG A 191 2.81 4.01 7.77
N PHE A 192 2.53 5.28 7.51
CA PHE A 192 1.55 5.67 6.52
C PHE A 192 2.23 6.43 5.38
N ASN A 193 1.70 6.22 4.18
CA ASN A 193 1.95 7.06 3.01
C ASN A 193 0.61 7.44 2.41
N TRP A 194 0.56 8.55 1.68
CA TRP A 194 -0.68 8.96 1.02
C TRP A 194 -0.41 9.59 -0.34
N SER A 195 -1.38 9.52 -1.23
CA SER A 195 -1.44 10.24 -2.51
C SER A 195 -2.89 10.63 -2.84
N ILE A 196 -3.07 11.34 -3.95
CA ILE A 196 -4.40 11.66 -4.51
C ILE A 196 -4.44 11.12 -5.94
N GLN A 197 -5.54 10.46 -6.31
CA GLN A 197 -5.81 9.92 -7.64
C GLN A 197 -7.19 10.36 -8.16
N ALA A 198 -7.47 10.17 -9.45
CA ALA A 198 -8.65 10.70 -10.14
C ALA A 198 -9.82 9.70 -10.27
N ASP A 199 -9.76 8.58 -9.57
CA ASP A 199 -10.80 7.54 -9.57
C ASP A 199 -10.67 6.64 -8.33
N ASP A 200 -11.59 5.70 -8.18
CA ASP A 200 -11.61 4.70 -7.11
C ASP A 200 -10.87 3.39 -7.49
N ARG A 201 -10.04 3.39 -8.54
CA ARG A 201 -9.38 2.16 -8.98
C ARG A 201 -8.32 1.70 -7.99
N LEU A 202 -8.44 0.46 -7.54
CA LEU A 202 -7.47 -0.16 -6.64
C LEU A 202 -6.16 -0.55 -7.36
N TYR A 203 -6.25 -1.17 -8.54
CA TYR A 203 -5.10 -1.46 -9.39
C TYR A 203 -4.64 -0.19 -10.13
N HIS A 204 -3.59 0.45 -9.62
CA HIS A 204 -3.07 1.72 -10.13
C HIS A 204 -1.55 1.67 -10.38
N PRO A 205 -1.03 0.77 -11.26
CA PRO A 205 0.40 0.68 -11.55
C PRO A 205 0.88 1.83 -12.44
N LEU A 206 2.18 2.10 -12.39
CA LEU A 206 2.91 2.81 -13.45
C LEU A 206 4.30 2.20 -13.62
N SER A 207 4.71 2.03 -14.88
CA SER A 207 6.09 1.72 -15.24
C SER A 207 7.04 2.89 -14.95
N ASN A 208 8.35 2.64 -15.01
CA ASN A 208 9.36 3.70 -14.92
C ASN A 208 9.17 4.73 -16.04
N ILE A 209 8.88 4.27 -17.26
CA ILE A 209 8.69 5.13 -18.43
C ILE A 209 7.46 6.02 -18.21
N GLU A 210 6.32 5.46 -17.82
CA GLU A 210 5.10 6.24 -17.57
C GLU A 210 5.26 7.22 -16.40
N ARG A 211 6.04 6.86 -15.36
CA ARG A 211 6.37 7.80 -14.28
C ARG A 211 7.20 8.97 -14.77
N VAL A 212 8.22 8.71 -15.59
CA VAL A 212 9.08 9.76 -16.17
C VAL A 212 8.27 10.65 -17.11
N ASP A 213 7.44 10.05 -17.96
CA ASP A 213 6.53 10.79 -18.86
C ASP A 213 5.58 11.70 -18.06
N ARG A 214 4.91 11.15 -17.03
CA ARG A 214 4.02 11.93 -16.15
C ARG A 214 4.76 13.07 -15.45
N ALA A 215 5.97 12.83 -14.95
CA ALA A 215 6.78 13.84 -14.29
C ALA A 215 7.26 14.95 -15.25
N THR A 216 7.46 14.61 -16.53
CA THR A 216 7.93 15.52 -17.57
C THR A 216 6.78 16.36 -18.11
N ASN A 217 5.69 15.72 -18.51
CA ASN A 217 4.54 16.36 -19.15
C ASN A 217 3.58 16.99 -18.14
N ARG A 218 3.61 16.54 -16.88
CA ARG A 218 2.78 17.03 -15.78
C ARG A 218 1.32 17.20 -16.20
N PRO A 219 0.67 16.15 -16.75
CA PRO A 219 -0.74 16.27 -17.13
C PRO A 219 -1.59 16.51 -15.88
N SER A 220 -2.68 17.26 -16.03
CA SER A 220 -3.72 17.30 -15.00
C SER A 220 -4.38 15.93 -14.90
N ARG A 221 -4.64 15.50 -13.68
CA ARG A 221 -5.38 14.27 -13.37
C ARG A 221 -6.90 14.45 -13.46
N PHE A 222 -7.37 15.69 -13.47
CA PHE A 222 -8.79 16.03 -13.42
C PHE A 222 -9.21 16.62 -14.78
N PRO A 223 -9.67 15.81 -15.74
CA PRO A 223 -9.82 16.19 -17.15
C PRO A 223 -10.84 17.32 -17.40
N ASP A 224 -11.80 17.52 -16.50
CA ASP A 224 -12.77 18.61 -16.49
C ASP A 224 -12.48 19.66 -15.40
N GLY A 225 -11.40 19.46 -14.63
CA GLY A 225 -11.02 20.26 -13.49
C GLY A 225 -11.84 20.05 -12.22
N ASP A 226 -12.81 19.13 -12.19
CA ASP A 226 -13.64 18.92 -11.00
C ASP A 226 -12.95 17.98 -9.99
N VAL A 227 -12.18 18.57 -9.10
CA VAL A 227 -11.53 17.86 -7.97
C VAL A 227 -12.57 17.16 -7.08
N ASN A 228 -13.74 17.74 -6.87
CA ASN A 228 -14.73 17.17 -5.96
C ASN A 228 -15.35 15.89 -6.53
N ALA A 229 -15.57 15.86 -7.84
CA ALA A 229 -16.11 14.70 -8.55
C ALA A 229 -15.11 13.53 -8.60
N HIS A 230 -13.82 13.83 -8.78
CA HIS A 230 -12.83 12.83 -9.19
C HIS A 230 -11.75 12.52 -8.16
N ALA A 231 -11.48 13.40 -7.19
CA ALA A 231 -10.34 13.17 -6.28
C ALA A 231 -10.64 12.11 -5.24
N PHE A 232 -9.77 11.10 -5.17
CA PHE A 232 -9.72 10.10 -4.11
C PHE A 232 -8.41 10.19 -3.36
N ILE A 233 -8.51 10.21 -2.03
CA ILE A 233 -7.41 10.10 -1.09
C ILE A 233 -7.03 8.62 -1.03
N ARG A 234 -5.82 8.29 -1.46
CA ARG A 234 -5.26 6.95 -1.36
C ARG A 234 -4.28 6.91 -0.20
N VAL A 235 -4.61 6.18 0.87
CA VAL A 235 -3.73 5.96 2.01
C VAL A 235 -3.18 4.53 1.97
N GLU A 236 -1.87 4.41 2.09
CA GLU A 236 -1.18 3.15 2.31
C GLU A 236 -0.85 3.02 3.79
N ARG A 237 -1.44 2.04 4.46
CA ARG A 237 -0.92 1.56 5.74
C ARG A 237 0.10 0.46 5.45
N GLN A 238 1.34 0.74 5.79
CA GLN A 238 2.50 -0.07 5.47
C GLN A 238 3.02 -0.73 6.74
N THR A 239 3.12 -2.05 6.79
CA THR A 239 3.70 -2.76 7.94
C THR A 239 4.93 -3.55 7.56
N LEU A 240 5.92 -3.62 8.44
CA LEU A 240 7.14 -4.40 8.26
C LEU A 240 7.37 -5.30 9.48
N ARG A 241 7.70 -6.56 9.22
CA ARG A 241 8.08 -7.53 10.26
C ARG A 241 9.11 -8.50 9.73
N LYS A 242 10.17 -8.75 10.51
CA LYS A 242 11.10 -9.87 10.24
C LYS A 242 10.44 -11.18 10.66
N LEU A 243 10.40 -12.14 9.75
CA LEU A 243 9.81 -13.45 9.95
C LEU A 243 10.68 -14.29 10.90
N PRO A 244 10.07 -15.02 11.85
CA PRO A 244 10.79 -15.73 12.91
C PRO A 244 11.70 -16.86 12.40
N VAL A 245 11.31 -17.60 11.36
CA VAL A 245 11.99 -18.78 10.83
C VAL A 245 12.90 -18.42 9.65
N SER A 246 12.33 -17.91 8.56
CA SER A 246 13.11 -17.59 7.35
C SER A 246 14.03 -16.39 7.50
N ARG A 247 13.74 -15.51 8.48
CA ARG A 247 14.41 -14.21 8.69
C ARG A 247 14.27 -13.23 7.51
N ASP A 248 13.45 -13.56 6.52
CA ASP A 248 12.97 -12.63 5.51
C ASP A 248 12.10 -11.55 6.17
N ILE A 249 11.88 -10.43 5.49
CA ILE A 249 10.98 -9.37 5.98
C ILE A 249 9.70 -9.40 5.16
N LEU A 250 8.57 -9.53 5.86
CA LEU A 250 7.26 -9.33 5.28
C LEU A 250 6.91 -7.85 5.34
N PHE A 251 6.59 -7.30 4.17
CA PHE A 251 6.08 -5.96 3.97
C PHE A 251 4.62 -6.04 3.50
N THR A 252 3.68 -5.54 4.30
CA THR A 252 2.26 -5.48 3.91
C THR A 252 1.84 -4.07 3.56
N ILE A 253 0.92 -3.94 2.59
CA ILE A 253 0.43 -2.64 2.11
C ILE A 253 -1.11 -2.68 2.05
N ARG A 254 -1.79 -2.10 3.04
CA ARG A 254 -3.24 -1.93 3.03
C ARG A 254 -3.60 -0.60 2.34
N ILE A 255 -4.44 -0.67 1.31
CA ILE A 255 -4.95 0.52 0.60
C ILE A 255 -6.31 0.94 1.14
N HIS A 256 -6.37 2.11 1.78
CA HIS A 256 -7.62 2.81 2.06
C HIS A 256 -7.84 3.85 0.97
N LEU A 257 -9.05 3.87 0.39
CA LEU A 257 -9.38 4.74 -0.72
C LEU A 257 -10.71 5.44 -0.43
N ASP A 258 -10.63 6.72 -0.16
CA ASP A 258 -11.77 7.54 0.25
C ASP A 258 -11.94 8.71 -0.73
N PRO A 259 -13.14 9.04 -1.21
CA PRO A 259 -13.33 10.24 -2.02
C PRO A 259 -12.98 11.47 -1.16
N LEU A 260 -12.34 12.49 -1.75
CA LEU A 260 -11.89 13.69 -1.03
C LEU A 260 -13.04 14.39 -0.30
N LYS A 261 -14.26 14.34 -0.87
CA LYS A 261 -15.50 14.85 -0.23
C LYS A 261 -15.90 14.12 1.06
N ALA A 262 -15.33 12.94 1.35
CA ALA A 262 -15.56 12.26 2.62
C ALA A 262 -15.12 13.09 3.83
N LEU A 263 -14.21 14.04 3.62
CA LEU A 263 -13.79 14.99 4.64
C LEU A 263 -14.93 15.90 5.11
N ASP A 264 -15.96 16.16 4.29
CA ASP A 264 -17.09 17.00 4.69
C ASP A 264 -17.86 16.45 5.90
N ALA A 265 -17.87 15.13 6.05
CA ALA A 265 -18.53 14.44 7.15
C ALA A 265 -17.61 14.19 8.36
N HIS A 266 -16.35 14.64 8.31
CA HIS A 266 -15.38 14.43 9.39
C HIS A 266 -15.58 15.49 10.51
N PRO A 267 -15.57 15.11 11.80
CA PRO A 267 -15.78 16.06 12.91
C PRO A 267 -14.74 17.19 12.90
N ASP A 268 -13.48 16.85 12.61
CA ASP A 268 -12.37 17.80 12.53
C ASP A 268 -12.13 18.35 11.10
N ARG A 269 -13.16 18.38 10.24
CA ARG A 269 -13.05 18.77 8.82
C ARG A 269 -12.15 19.98 8.60
N ALA A 270 -12.37 21.05 9.36
CA ALA A 270 -11.68 22.31 9.14
C ALA A 270 -10.17 22.20 9.39
N ALA A 271 -9.78 21.61 10.52
CA ALA A 271 -8.38 21.44 10.90
C ALA A 271 -7.66 20.45 9.96
N LEU A 272 -8.33 19.35 9.63
CA LEU A 272 -7.78 18.32 8.76
C LEU A 272 -7.61 18.85 7.32
N ALA A 273 -8.59 19.56 6.77
CA ALA A 273 -8.49 20.15 5.43
C ALA A 273 -7.38 21.22 5.37
N ALA A 274 -7.27 22.06 6.40
CA ALA A 274 -6.20 23.04 6.50
C ALA A 274 -4.81 22.39 6.56
N SER A 275 -4.63 21.35 7.38
CA SER A 275 -3.37 20.60 7.44
C SER A 275 -3.05 19.92 6.11
N PHE A 276 -4.04 19.31 5.46
CA PHE A 276 -3.83 18.63 4.19
C PHE A 276 -3.38 19.63 3.11
N ALA A 277 -4.00 20.81 3.04
CA ALA A 277 -3.59 21.90 2.16
C ALA A 277 -2.14 22.34 2.45
N GLN A 278 -1.77 22.49 3.74
CA GLN A 278 -0.40 22.83 4.13
C GLN A 278 0.61 21.77 3.72
N GLN A 279 0.27 20.48 3.85
CA GLN A 279 1.15 19.40 3.40
C GLN A 279 1.37 19.42 1.89
N LEU A 280 0.33 19.70 1.09
CA LEU A 280 0.45 19.85 -0.37
C LEU A 280 1.35 21.03 -0.74
N LEU A 281 1.21 22.17 -0.05
CA LEU A 281 2.04 23.36 -0.24
C LEU A 281 3.50 23.12 0.16
N ALA A 282 3.76 22.24 1.12
CA ALA A 282 5.11 21.92 1.58
C ALA A 282 5.90 21.00 0.63
N LEU A 283 5.26 20.43 -0.39
CA LEU A 283 5.93 19.57 -1.37
C LEU A 283 6.79 20.41 -2.33
N ASP A 284 8.05 20.01 -2.48
CA ASP A 284 8.91 20.55 -3.52
C ASP A 284 8.51 20.02 -4.92
N GLN A 285 9.12 20.58 -5.96
CA GLN A 285 8.78 20.22 -7.34
C GLN A 285 9.06 18.74 -7.66
N GLN A 286 10.15 18.16 -7.16
CA GLN A 286 10.47 16.74 -7.41
C GLN A 286 9.46 15.82 -6.71
N GLN A 287 9.03 16.19 -5.51
CA GLN A 287 8.02 15.48 -4.73
C GLN A 287 6.64 15.56 -5.39
N LEU A 288 6.26 16.73 -5.91
CA LEU A 288 5.04 16.91 -6.70
C LEU A 288 5.06 16.09 -7.98
N ASP A 289 6.18 16.10 -8.72
CA ASP A 289 6.34 15.32 -9.95
C ASP A 289 6.27 13.81 -9.66
N TYR A 290 6.94 13.37 -8.59
CA TYR A 290 6.90 11.97 -8.14
C TYR A 290 5.47 11.53 -7.78
N LYS A 291 4.74 12.34 -7.02
CA LYS A 291 3.32 12.06 -6.68
C LYS A 291 2.37 12.33 -7.86
N GLY A 292 2.85 12.96 -8.93
CA GLY A 292 2.05 13.37 -10.09
C GLY A 292 0.97 14.39 -9.73
N LEU A 293 1.31 15.39 -8.89
CA LEU A 293 0.37 16.40 -8.40
C LEU A 293 0.69 17.81 -8.89
N THR A 294 1.76 17.99 -9.69
CA THR A 294 2.25 19.31 -10.08
C THR A 294 1.18 20.20 -10.72
N ALA A 295 0.41 19.68 -11.68
CA ALA A 295 -0.60 20.47 -12.37
C ALA A 295 -1.85 20.77 -11.52
N ASP A 296 -2.12 19.96 -10.50
CA ASP A 296 -3.37 20.01 -9.75
C ASP A 296 -3.20 20.51 -8.31
N ARG A 297 -1.97 20.71 -7.83
CA ARG A 297 -1.67 21.10 -6.45
C ARG A 297 -2.49 22.30 -6.00
N ASP A 298 -2.44 23.39 -6.77
CA ASP A 298 -3.05 24.66 -6.36
C ASP A 298 -4.59 24.55 -6.33
N ARG A 299 -5.17 23.78 -7.26
CA ARG A 299 -6.62 23.50 -7.28
C ARG A 299 -7.04 22.63 -6.09
N LEU A 300 -6.25 21.61 -5.75
CA LEU A 300 -6.48 20.77 -4.56
C LEU A 300 -6.40 21.61 -3.27
N VAL A 301 -5.41 22.51 -3.18
CA VAL A 301 -5.24 23.43 -2.05
C VAL A 301 -6.41 24.39 -1.93
N GLU A 302 -6.87 24.98 -3.03
CA GLU A 302 -8.04 25.87 -3.05
C GLU A 302 -9.30 25.14 -2.57
N PHE A 303 -9.54 23.93 -3.08
CA PHE A 303 -10.68 23.11 -2.67
C PHE A 303 -10.65 22.78 -1.17
N LEU A 304 -9.50 22.35 -0.65
CA LEU A 304 -9.30 22.08 0.77
C LEU A 304 -9.43 23.36 1.62
N GLY A 305 -8.97 24.50 1.11
CA GLY A 305 -9.16 25.81 1.74
C GLY A 305 -10.64 26.18 1.89
N GLY A 306 -11.46 25.88 0.88
CA GLY A 306 -12.91 26.02 0.95
C GLY A 306 -13.55 25.16 2.04
N MET A 307 -13.13 23.90 2.17
CA MET A 307 -13.58 23.00 3.25
C MET A 307 -13.18 23.50 4.64
N ALA A 308 -11.98 24.09 4.75
CA ALA A 308 -11.47 24.66 5.99
C ALA A 308 -12.21 25.92 6.42
N GLY A 309 -12.55 26.80 5.48
CA GLY A 309 -13.21 28.08 5.74
C GLY A 309 -14.73 28.01 5.92
N SER A 310 -15.40 26.94 5.47
CA SER A 310 -16.86 26.80 5.52
C SER A 310 -17.40 26.30 6.88
N ALA A 311 -16.66 26.51 7.97
CA ALA A 311 -16.97 26.02 9.32
C ALA A 311 -18.00 26.88 10.07
#